data_AF-A0AA39UZ94-F1
#
_entry.id   AF-A0AA39UZ94-F1
#
_cell.length_a   1.000
_cell.length_b   1.000
_cell.length_c   1.000
_cell.angle_alpha   90.00
_cell.angle_beta   90.00
_cell.angle_gamma   90.00
#
_symmetry.space_group_name_H-M   'P 1'
#
loop_
_entity.id
_entity.type
_entity.pdbx_description
1 polymer ?
#
loop_
_entity_poly.entity_id
_entity_poly.type
_entity_poly.pdbx_seq_one_letter_code
_entity_poly.pdbx_strand_id
1 'polypeptide(L)'
;MDKPIEIYSDDELTTNPDWIESDWINVGKKYIDVPKTVTCEREQLLRIPSSYESILPSNEIPVTQFLRLSLPNLCQNSHTSSELGFSDDEPDSLPENFYDISVPSKETLDWLENDFGEAWFNGSRSVKDERDSLSWRHPFWVLTYFTFMRQACMAFSDWSEAMKWLEKTPTSVSAIEEDDTKRTVLSLLNEVSWQGTTPGMQNKVNNRALTDQAIVSIFLCKL
;
A
#
# COMPACT_ATOMS: atom_id res chain seq x y z
N MET A 1 -3.70 -1.47 24.16
CA MET A 1 -3.77 -2.94 24.16
C MET A 1 -3.77 -3.34 22.70
N ASP A 2 -2.58 -3.52 22.11
CA ASP A 2 -2.44 -3.90 20.72
C ASP A 2 -2.64 -5.40 20.58
N LYS A 3 -3.55 -5.78 19.68
CA LYS A 3 -3.74 -7.18 19.29
C LYS A 3 -2.59 -7.56 18.34
N PRO A 4 -1.92 -8.69 18.56
CA PRO A 4 -0.92 -9.19 17.62
C PRO A 4 -1.58 -9.53 16.28
N ILE A 5 -0.92 -9.17 15.18
CA ILE A 5 -1.31 -9.59 13.83
C ILE A 5 -0.98 -11.09 13.74
N GLU A 6 -2.02 -11.92 13.76
CA GLU A 6 -1.91 -13.36 13.53
C GLU A 6 -1.55 -13.60 12.06
N ILE A 7 -0.34 -14.06 11.81
CA ILE A 7 0.08 -14.54 10.49
C ILE A 7 -0.45 -15.98 10.36
N TYR A 8 -1.55 -16.15 9.64
CA TYR A 8 -2.16 -17.45 9.38
C TYR A 8 -1.31 -18.25 8.38
N SER A 9 -1.00 -19.51 8.73
CA SER A 9 -0.25 -20.44 7.87
C SER A 9 -1.04 -20.85 6.63
N ASP A 10 -0.31 -20.96 5.51
CA ASP A 10 -0.77 -21.01 4.11
C ASP A 10 -1.47 -22.32 3.64
N ASP A 11 -1.96 -23.18 4.54
CA ASP A 11 -2.52 -24.51 4.18
C ASP A 11 -4.04 -24.64 4.36
N GLU A 12 -4.73 -23.57 4.76
CA GLU A 12 -6.19 -23.54 4.75
C GLU A 12 -6.67 -22.34 3.94
N LEU A 13 -6.81 -22.52 2.62
CA LEU A 13 -7.91 -21.90 1.89
C LEU A 13 -9.20 -22.46 2.52
N THR A 14 -9.57 -21.94 3.70
CA THR A 14 -10.86 -22.19 4.32
C THR A 14 -11.89 -21.58 3.37
N THR A 15 -12.27 -22.35 2.36
CA THR A 15 -13.48 -22.13 1.59
C THR A 15 -14.55 -21.93 2.64
N ASN A 16 -15.06 -20.71 2.74
CA ASN A 16 -16.06 -20.37 3.72
C ASN A 16 -17.26 -21.29 3.47
N PRO A 17 -17.48 -22.34 4.27
CA PRO A 17 -18.41 -23.40 3.91
C PRO A 17 -19.86 -22.89 3.88
N ASP A 18 -20.09 -21.73 4.51
CA ASP A 18 -21.37 -21.05 4.59
C ASP A 18 -21.59 -20.05 3.42
N TRP A 19 -20.61 -19.86 2.53
CA TRP A 19 -20.75 -18.98 1.37
C TRP A 19 -21.44 -19.70 0.20
N ILE A 20 -22.64 -19.24 -0.14
CA ILE A 20 -23.39 -19.69 -1.32
C ILE A 20 -23.51 -18.50 -2.27
N GLU A 21 -22.66 -18.44 -3.29
CA GLU A 21 -22.57 -17.32 -4.22
C GLU A 21 -23.92 -16.97 -4.86
N SER A 22 -24.69 -18.00 -5.27
CA SER A 22 -26.00 -17.83 -5.92
C SER A 22 -27.05 -17.14 -5.04
N ASP A 23 -26.84 -17.08 -3.73
CA ASP A 23 -27.76 -16.39 -2.82
C ASP A 23 -27.48 -14.88 -2.76
N TRP A 24 -26.33 -14.42 -3.27
CA TRP A 24 -25.84 -13.04 -3.07
C TRP A 24 -25.55 -12.31 -4.38
N ILE A 25 -24.98 -13.00 -5.37
CA ILE A 25 -24.52 -12.39 -6.62
C ILE A 25 -25.64 -12.45 -7.67
N ASN A 26 -25.88 -11.35 -8.37
CA ASN A 26 -26.90 -11.20 -9.44
C ASN A 26 -28.36 -11.43 -9.01
N VAL A 27 -28.66 -11.38 -7.71
CA VAL A 27 -30.03 -11.56 -7.18
C VAL A 27 -30.76 -10.26 -6.86
N GLY A 28 -30.18 -9.10 -7.18
CA GLY A 28 -30.76 -7.77 -6.93
C GLY A 28 -30.74 -7.35 -5.46
N LYS A 29 -29.91 -7.99 -4.62
CA LYS A 29 -29.65 -7.55 -3.25
C LYS A 29 -28.79 -6.29 -3.24
N LYS A 30 -28.90 -5.50 -2.17
CA LYS A 30 -28.05 -4.33 -1.91
C LYS A 30 -26.93 -4.67 -0.95
N TYR A 31 -25.75 -4.10 -1.18
CA TYR A 31 -24.62 -4.24 -0.27
C TYR A 31 -24.76 -3.26 0.92
N ILE A 32 -25.68 -3.57 1.85
CA ILE A 32 -25.95 -2.76 3.05
C ILE A 32 -26.13 -3.71 4.23
N ASP A 33 -25.41 -3.45 5.34
CA ASP A 33 -25.48 -4.23 6.58
C ASP A 33 -25.34 -5.75 6.35
N VAL A 34 -24.37 -6.13 5.50
CA VAL A 34 -24.20 -7.52 5.07
C VAL A 34 -23.74 -8.45 6.22
N PRO A 35 -24.16 -9.72 6.23
CA PRO A 35 -23.70 -10.69 7.23
C PRO A 35 -22.18 -10.89 7.20
N LYS A 36 -21.63 -11.34 8.33
CA LYS A 36 -20.20 -11.63 8.49
C LYS A 36 -19.64 -12.55 7.40
N THR A 37 -20.39 -13.55 6.97
CA THR A 37 -20.00 -14.47 5.88
C THR A 37 -19.68 -13.72 4.59
N VAL A 38 -20.48 -12.71 4.24
CA VAL A 38 -20.26 -11.85 3.06
C VAL A 38 -19.03 -10.98 3.25
N THR A 39 -18.83 -10.42 4.45
CA THR A 39 -17.64 -9.62 4.77
C THR A 39 -16.36 -10.44 4.62
N CYS A 40 -16.34 -11.68 5.13
CA CYS A 40 -15.19 -12.58 5.01
C CYS A 40 -14.88 -12.91 3.55
N GLU A 41 -15.90 -13.16 2.74
CA GLU A 41 -15.70 -13.43 1.30
C GLU A 41 -15.16 -12.18 0.56
N ARG A 42 -15.67 -10.98 0.89
CA ARG A 42 -15.10 -9.72 0.37
C ARG A 42 -13.62 -9.59 0.73
N GLU A 43 -13.26 -9.86 1.98
CA GLU A 43 -11.85 -9.81 2.43
C GLU A 43 -11.00 -10.81 1.65
N GLN A 44 -11.52 -12.01 1.37
CA GLN A 44 -10.85 -13.02 0.56
C GLN A 44 -10.65 -12.57 -0.90
N LEU A 45 -11.66 -11.98 -1.54
CA LEU A 45 -11.56 -11.46 -2.91
C LEU A 45 -10.55 -10.30 -3.04
N LEU A 46 -10.44 -9.49 -2.00
CA LEU A 46 -9.50 -8.36 -1.95
C LEU A 46 -8.10 -8.77 -1.46
N ARG A 47 -7.91 -10.02 -0.99
CA ARG A 47 -6.62 -10.48 -0.48
C ARG A 47 -5.64 -10.72 -1.62
N ILE A 48 -4.46 -10.12 -1.51
CA ILE A 48 -3.36 -10.37 -2.46
C ILE A 48 -2.90 -11.83 -2.27
N PRO A 49 -2.85 -12.66 -3.33
CA PRO A 49 -2.39 -14.04 -3.19
C PRO A 49 -0.91 -14.10 -2.80
N SER A 50 -0.50 -15.13 -2.04
CA SER A 50 0.87 -15.29 -1.54
C SER A 50 1.92 -15.31 -2.66
N SER A 51 1.57 -15.86 -3.83
CA SER A 51 2.41 -15.85 -5.04
C SER A 51 2.75 -14.44 -5.56
N TYR A 52 2.00 -13.43 -5.15
CA TYR A 52 2.18 -12.03 -5.53
C TYR A 52 2.70 -11.16 -4.39
N GLU A 53 2.88 -11.68 -3.17
CA GLU A 53 3.40 -10.87 -2.04
C GLU A 53 4.79 -10.29 -2.33
N SER A 54 5.61 -10.99 -3.12
CA SER A 54 6.96 -10.53 -3.49
C SER A 54 6.98 -9.27 -4.36
N ILE A 55 5.86 -8.87 -4.96
CA ILE A 55 5.78 -7.62 -5.75
C ILE A 55 5.67 -6.40 -4.84
N LEU A 56 5.29 -6.58 -3.58
CA LEU A 56 5.15 -5.53 -2.59
C LEU A 56 6.49 -5.25 -1.90
N PRO A 57 6.87 -3.98 -1.70
CA PRO A 57 7.94 -3.65 -0.76
C PRO A 57 7.64 -4.20 0.64
N SER A 58 8.52 -5.05 1.17
CA SER A 58 8.37 -5.57 2.54
C SER A 58 8.36 -4.42 3.54
N ASN A 59 7.47 -4.47 4.54
CA ASN A 59 7.36 -3.46 5.59
C ASN A 59 8.58 -3.43 6.51
N GLU A 60 9.47 -4.40 6.45
CA GLU A 60 10.63 -4.51 7.34
C GLU A 60 11.92 -3.96 6.72
N ILE A 61 11.94 -3.66 5.42
CA ILE A 61 13.18 -3.21 4.77
C ILE A 61 13.58 -1.81 5.25
N PRO A 62 14.87 -1.55 5.49
CA PRO A 62 15.34 -0.24 5.87
C PRO A 62 15.05 0.84 4.82
N VAL A 63 14.89 2.10 5.27
CA VAL A 63 14.68 3.26 4.37
C VAL A 63 15.71 3.30 3.25
N THR A 64 16.99 3.06 3.55
CA THR A 64 18.06 3.09 2.53
C THR A 64 17.94 1.98 1.48
N GLN A 65 17.38 0.83 1.83
CA GLN A 65 17.11 -0.26 0.89
C GLN A 65 15.82 0.01 0.10
N PHE A 66 14.78 0.50 0.78
CA PHE A 66 13.53 0.92 0.16
C PHE A 66 13.75 1.95 -0.95
N LEU A 67 14.60 2.95 -0.71
CA LEU A 67 14.95 3.98 -1.70
C LEU A 67 15.73 3.46 -2.92
N ARG A 68 16.16 2.19 -2.92
CA ARG A 68 16.79 1.54 -4.08
C ARG A 68 15.82 0.73 -4.92
N LEU A 69 14.57 0.56 -4.45
CA LEU A 69 13.54 -0.14 -5.21
C LEU A 69 13.07 0.68 -6.40
N SER A 70 12.65 -0.02 -7.45
CA SER A 70 11.85 0.56 -8.52
C SER A 70 10.38 0.44 -8.12
N LEU A 71 9.69 1.58 -8.04
CA LEU A 71 8.26 1.64 -7.75
C LEU A 71 7.48 2.01 -9.01
N PRO A 72 6.22 1.57 -9.13
CA PRO A 72 5.36 1.95 -10.25
C PRO A 72 5.06 3.46 -10.22
N ASN A 73 4.73 3.99 -11.39
CA ASN A 73 4.36 5.39 -11.52
C ASN A 73 2.99 5.67 -10.88
N LEU A 74 2.86 6.81 -10.21
CA LEU A 74 1.56 7.33 -9.81
C LEU A 74 0.90 8.04 -11.01
N CYS A 75 -0.38 7.76 -11.25
CA CYS A 75 -1.18 8.59 -12.15
C CYS A 75 -1.23 10.02 -11.61
N GLN A 76 -0.71 10.98 -12.39
CA GLN A 76 -0.68 12.40 -12.02
C GLN A 76 -2.00 13.11 -12.27
N ASN A 77 -2.80 12.61 -13.21
CA ASN A 77 -4.06 13.21 -13.57
C ASN A 77 -5.19 12.59 -12.74
N SER A 78 -6.14 13.43 -12.31
CA SER A 78 -7.46 12.97 -11.89
C SER A 78 -8.18 12.48 -13.16
N HIS A 79 -7.88 11.25 -13.58
CA HIS A 79 -8.60 10.62 -14.67
C HIS A 79 -10.08 10.54 -14.27
N THR A 80 -10.96 10.83 -15.23
CA THR A 80 -12.39 10.64 -15.05
C THR A 80 -12.66 9.18 -14.68
N SER A 81 -13.66 8.92 -13.84
CA SER A 81 -14.09 7.57 -13.41
C SER A 81 -14.36 6.57 -14.55
N SER A 82 -14.36 7.02 -15.80
CA SER A 82 -14.55 6.20 -17.00
C SER A 82 -13.39 5.26 -17.33
N GLU A 83 -12.15 5.51 -16.86
CA GLU A 83 -10.99 4.71 -17.32
C GLU A 83 -10.66 3.50 -16.45
N LEU A 84 -11.17 3.44 -15.21
CA LEU A 84 -11.01 2.29 -14.33
C LEU A 84 -12.37 1.99 -13.73
N GLY A 85 -12.86 0.76 -13.85
CA GLY A 85 -14.21 0.41 -13.41
C GLY A 85 -14.41 -1.08 -13.25
N PHE A 86 -15.62 -1.49 -12.87
CA PHE A 86 -15.95 -2.91 -12.72
C PHE A 86 -16.41 -3.51 -14.05
N SER A 87 -16.14 -4.79 -14.24
CA SER A 87 -16.55 -5.54 -15.43
C SER A 87 -17.13 -6.89 -15.05
N ASP A 88 -18.15 -7.31 -15.80
CA ASP A 88 -18.81 -8.62 -15.65
C ASP A 88 -17.99 -9.76 -16.30
N ASP A 89 -16.92 -9.42 -17.01
CA ASP A 89 -16.00 -10.38 -17.59
C ASP A 89 -14.96 -10.85 -16.56
N GLU A 90 -14.46 -12.06 -16.75
CA GLU A 90 -13.35 -12.61 -15.97
C GLU A 90 -12.05 -11.79 -16.10
N PRO A 91 -11.20 -11.78 -15.06
CA PRO A 91 -9.89 -11.15 -15.16
C PRO A 91 -9.03 -11.82 -16.24
N ASP A 92 -8.24 -11.01 -16.93
CA ASP A 92 -7.25 -11.49 -17.88
C ASP A 92 -6.08 -12.19 -17.13
N SER A 93 -5.29 -12.98 -17.86
CA SER A 93 -4.13 -13.69 -17.29
C SER A 93 -3.07 -12.72 -16.78
N LEU A 94 -2.96 -12.59 -15.46
CA LEU A 94 -2.15 -11.57 -14.77
C LEU A 94 -0.80 -11.25 -15.45
N PRO A 95 -0.44 -9.96 -15.56
CA PRO A 95 0.81 -9.57 -16.18
C PRO A 95 2.00 -10.09 -15.37
N GLU A 96 3.07 -10.48 -16.07
CA GLU A 96 4.31 -10.93 -15.44
C GLU A 96 4.99 -9.79 -14.65
N ASN A 97 4.70 -8.53 -15.01
CA ASN A 97 5.31 -7.35 -14.41
C ASN A 97 4.26 -6.33 -13.96
N PHE A 98 4.02 -6.23 -12.64
CA PHE A 98 3.11 -5.25 -12.05
C PHE A 98 3.71 -3.85 -11.93
N TYR A 99 5.03 -3.69 -12.11
CA TYR A 99 5.69 -2.38 -12.01
C TYR A 99 5.38 -1.46 -13.20
N ASP A 100 4.91 -2.02 -14.31
CA ASP A 100 4.51 -1.26 -15.51
C ASP A 100 3.10 -0.66 -15.38
N ILE A 101 2.30 -1.17 -14.42
CA ILE A 101 0.93 -0.70 -14.20
C ILE A 101 0.95 0.58 -13.38
N SER A 102 0.37 1.65 -13.93
CA SER A 102 0.27 2.92 -13.22
C SER A 102 -0.72 2.86 -12.06
N VAL A 103 -0.30 3.32 -10.88
CA VAL A 103 -1.13 3.32 -9.67
C VAL A 103 -2.17 4.45 -9.75
N PRO A 104 -3.47 4.17 -9.59
CA PRO A 104 -4.52 5.18 -9.67
C PRO A 104 -4.41 6.30 -8.62
N SER A 105 -5.17 7.36 -8.86
CA SER A 105 -5.32 8.47 -7.90
C SER A 105 -6.04 8.00 -6.62
N LYS A 106 -5.89 8.74 -5.51
CA LYS A 106 -6.60 8.43 -4.27
C LYS A 106 -8.12 8.49 -4.47
N GLU A 107 -8.60 9.50 -5.19
CA GLU A 107 -10.03 9.69 -5.46
C GLU A 107 -10.61 8.50 -6.23
N THR A 108 -9.89 8.02 -7.25
CA THR A 108 -10.29 6.82 -8.02
C THR A 108 -10.35 5.58 -7.14
N LEU A 109 -9.35 5.36 -6.27
CA LEU A 109 -9.33 4.21 -5.36
C LEU A 109 -10.45 4.28 -4.32
N ASP A 110 -10.66 5.46 -3.72
CA ASP A 110 -11.74 5.67 -2.75
C ASP A 110 -13.11 5.41 -3.40
N TRP A 111 -13.32 5.84 -4.65
CA TRP A 111 -14.55 5.54 -5.40
C TRP A 111 -14.71 4.03 -5.67
N LEU A 112 -13.68 3.36 -6.17
CA LEU A 112 -13.72 1.90 -6.41
C LEU A 112 -13.99 1.12 -5.12
N GLU A 113 -13.34 1.49 -4.02
CA GLU A 113 -13.53 0.80 -2.73
C GLU A 113 -14.96 0.97 -2.21
N ASN A 114 -15.55 2.16 -2.36
CA ASN A 114 -16.93 2.44 -1.96
C ASN A 114 -17.95 1.70 -2.83
N ASP A 115 -17.72 1.60 -4.15
CA ASP A 115 -18.65 0.97 -5.08
C ASP A 115 -18.46 -0.55 -5.20
N PHE A 116 -17.31 -1.08 -4.74
CA PHE A 116 -16.93 -2.49 -4.87
C PHE A 116 -18.04 -3.46 -4.42
N GLY A 117 -18.58 -3.26 -3.22
CA GLY A 117 -19.54 -4.21 -2.64
C GLY A 117 -20.81 -4.33 -3.48
N GLU A 118 -21.33 -3.21 -3.98
CA GLU A 118 -22.51 -3.17 -4.83
C GLU A 118 -22.21 -3.70 -6.24
N ALA A 119 -21.06 -3.35 -6.83
CA ALA A 119 -20.64 -3.87 -8.13
C ALA A 119 -20.47 -5.40 -8.11
N TRP A 120 -19.84 -5.93 -7.06
CA TRP A 120 -19.70 -7.37 -6.85
C TRP A 120 -21.06 -8.06 -6.72
N PHE A 121 -21.99 -7.51 -5.93
CA PHE A 121 -23.37 -8.04 -5.83
C PHE A 121 -24.13 -8.00 -7.16
N ASN A 122 -23.82 -7.02 -8.01
CA ASN A 122 -24.37 -6.89 -9.36
C ASN A 122 -23.66 -7.77 -10.40
N GLY A 123 -22.79 -8.69 -9.98
CA GLY A 123 -22.22 -9.71 -10.85
C GLY A 123 -20.90 -9.35 -11.51
N SER A 124 -20.30 -8.21 -11.16
CA SER A 124 -18.95 -7.91 -11.64
C SER A 124 -17.95 -8.95 -11.11
N ARG A 125 -16.95 -9.25 -11.94
CA ARG A 125 -15.95 -10.32 -11.71
C ARG A 125 -14.51 -9.79 -11.77
N SER A 126 -14.31 -8.60 -12.31
CA SER A 126 -12.99 -7.99 -12.46
C SER A 126 -13.04 -6.46 -12.38
N VAL A 127 -11.85 -5.85 -12.29
CA VAL A 127 -11.63 -4.42 -12.45
C VAL A 127 -11.02 -4.18 -13.83
N LYS A 128 -11.76 -3.52 -14.72
CA LYS A 128 -11.31 -3.13 -16.05
C LYS A 128 -10.54 -1.82 -16.00
N ASP A 129 -9.34 -1.82 -16.56
CA ASP A 129 -8.43 -0.70 -16.68
C ASP A 129 -8.22 -0.34 -18.16
N GLU A 130 -8.79 0.78 -18.57
CA GLU A 130 -8.72 1.36 -19.91
C GLU A 130 -7.69 2.50 -20.01
N ARG A 131 -6.91 2.75 -18.95
CA ARG A 131 -5.89 3.81 -18.94
C ARG A 131 -4.75 3.51 -19.92
N ASP A 132 -4.48 2.22 -20.11
CA ASP A 132 -3.53 1.72 -21.10
C ASP A 132 -4.26 1.25 -22.37
N SER A 133 -3.59 1.36 -23.52
CA SER A 133 -4.14 1.04 -24.84
C SER A 133 -4.65 -0.39 -25.02
N LEU A 134 -4.35 -1.28 -24.07
CA LEU A 134 -4.69 -2.70 -24.11
C LEU A 134 -5.97 -3.07 -23.35
N SER A 135 -6.65 -2.14 -22.65
CA SER A 135 -7.89 -2.39 -21.91
C SER A 135 -7.86 -3.71 -21.11
N TRP A 136 -7.16 -3.72 -19.99
CA TRP A 136 -6.89 -4.93 -19.22
C TRP A 136 -7.94 -5.17 -18.13
N ARG A 137 -8.26 -6.43 -17.82
CA ARG A 137 -9.10 -6.81 -16.66
C ARG A 137 -8.26 -7.44 -15.57
N HIS A 138 -8.26 -6.79 -14.41
CA HIS A 138 -7.55 -7.23 -13.23
C HIS A 138 -8.48 -7.95 -12.25
N PRO A 139 -7.98 -8.91 -11.46
CA PRO A 139 -8.73 -9.47 -10.34
C PRO A 139 -8.96 -8.42 -9.25
N PHE A 140 -9.96 -8.63 -8.39
CA PHE A 140 -10.35 -7.64 -7.38
C PHE A 140 -9.26 -7.28 -6.38
N TRP A 141 -8.37 -8.21 -6.02
CA TRP A 141 -7.25 -7.93 -5.11
C TRP A 141 -6.31 -6.84 -5.63
N VAL A 142 -6.36 -6.48 -6.93
CA VAL A 142 -5.60 -5.36 -7.48
C VAL A 142 -5.90 -4.05 -6.75
N LEU A 143 -7.11 -3.87 -6.21
CA LEU A 143 -7.48 -2.69 -5.43
C LEU A 143 -6.61 -2.58 -4.17
N THR A 144 -6.38 -3.70 -3.48
CA THR A 144 -5.48 -3.77 -2.33
C THR A 144 -4.03 -3.49 -2.74
N TYR A 145 -3.58 -4.06 -3.86
CA TYR A 145 -2.25 -3.78 -4.41
C TYR A 145 -2.08 -2.28 -4.70
N PHE A 146 -3.02 -1.65 -5.41
CA PHE A 146 -2.93 -0.23 -5.74
C PHE A 146 -2.94 0.66 -4.50
N THR A 147 -3.79 0.38 -3.52
CA THR A 147 -3.83 1.12 -2.25
C THR A 147 -2.49 1.03 -1.51
N PHE A 148 -1.92 -0.17 -1.42
CA PHE A 148 -0.61 -0.38 -0.80
C PHE A 148 0.50 0.35 -1.56
N MET A 149 0.59 0.13 -2.88
CA MET A 149 1.65 0.72 -3.70
C MET A 149 1.56 2.24 -3.75
N ARG A 150 0.35 2.82 -3.66
CA ARG A 150 0.20 4.26 -3.55
C ARG A 150 0.88 4.80 -2.29
N GLN A 151 0.65 4.15 -1.14
CA GLN A 151 1.29 4.53 0.12
C GLN A 151 2.80 4.38 0.03
N ALA A 152 3.29 3.28 -0.57
CA ALA A 152 4.72 3.08 -0.82
C ALA A 152 5.31 4.21 -1.69
N CYS A 153 4.67 4.56 -2.81
CA CYS A 153 5.16 5.64 -3.67
C CYS A 153 5.18 7.01 -2.96
N MET A 154 4.17 7.30 -2.13
CA MET A 154 4.16 8.53 -1.31
C MET A 154 5.32 8.54 -0.31
N ALA A 155 5.46 7.48 0.48
CA ALA A 155 6.56 7.34 1.43
C ALA A 155 7.93 7.41 0.74
N PHE A 156 8.07 6.80 -0.44
CA PHE A 156 9.31 6.86 -1.22
C PHE A 156 9.65 8.29 -1.64
N SER A 157 8.65 9.05 -2.11
CA SER A 157 8.84 10.47 -2.44
C SER A 157 9.31 11.27 -1.22
N ASP A 158 8.64 11.09 -0.08
CA ASP A 158 8.95 11.80 1.16
C ASP A 158 10.37 11.47 1.66
N TRP A 159 10.72 10.18 1.71
CA TRP A 159 12.06 9.72 2.09
C TRP A 159 13.14 10.17 1.11
N SER A 160 12.86 10.15 -0.20
CA SER A 160 13.79 10.63 -1.23
C SER A 160 14.08 12.12 -1.08
N GLU A 161 13.06 12.92 -0.79
CA GLU A 161 13.24 14.35 -0.56
C GLU A 161 14.01 14.63 0.74
N ALA A 162 13.71 13.91 1.82
CA ALA A 162 14.44 14.00 3.08
C ALA A 162 15.93 13.65 2.90
N MET A 163 16.24 12.60 2.14
CA MET A 163 17.62 12.23 1.80
C MET A 163 18.33 13.30 0.98
N LYS A 164 17.67 13.86 -0.04
CA LYS A 164 18.23 14.97 -0.84
C LYS A 164 18.50 16.21 0.00
N TRP A 165 17.63 16.50 0.98
CA TRP A 165 17.83 17.60 1.93
C TRP A 165 19.08 17.34 2.80
N LEU A 166 19.19 16.14 3.39
CA LEU A 166 20.34 15.73 4.20
C LEU A 166 21.68 15.78 3.43
N GLU A 167 21.63 15.51 2.12
CA GLU A 167 22.79 15.63 1.24
C GLU A 167 23.20 17.07 0.95
N LYS A 168 22.23 17.98 0.81
CA LYS A 168 22.43 19.39 0.43
C LYS A 168 22.80 20.31 1.58
N THR A 169 22.52 19.95 2.83
CA THR A 169 22.81 20.80 3.99
C THR A 169 24.31 21.17 3.99
N PRO A 170 24.65 22.46 3.81
CA PRO A 170 26.04 22.89 3.68
C PRO A 170 26.75 22.68 5.01
N THR A 171 27.92 22.04 4.95
CA THR A 171 28.80 21.85 6.10
C THR A 171 29.28 23.23 6.59
N SER A 172 28.65 23.75 7.64
CA SER A 172 29.02 25.04 8.22
C SER A 172 30.27 24.91 9.10
N VAL A 173 30.77 26.02 9.65
CA VAL A 173 32.10 26.13 10.26
C VAL A 173 32.28 25.25 11.53
N SER A 174 31.22 24.70 12.11
CA SER A 174 31.27 23.59 13.09
C SER A 174 31.24 22.21 12.41
N ALA A 175 31.99 22.04 11.31
CA ALA A 175 31.93 20.92 10.36
C ALA A 175 32.01 19.51 10.98
N ILE A 176 32.61 19.39 12.17
CA ILE A 176 32.81 18.09 12.84
C ILE A 176 31.49 17.58 13.44
N GLU A 177 30.72 18.43 14.13
CA GLU A 177 29.48 18.02 14.79
C GLU A 177 28.35 17.73 13.78
N GLU A 178 28.32 18.48 12.67
CA GLU A 178 27.36 18.26 11.58
C GLU A 178 27.62 16.95 10.82
N ASP A 179 28.88 16.61 10.54
CA ASP A 179 29.23 15.38 9.84
C ASP A 179 28.95 14.14 10.71
N ASP A 180 29.24 14.19 12.01
CA ASP A 180 28.90 13.12 12.94
C ASP A 180 27.37 12.95 13.09
N THR A 181 26.62 14.05 13.08
CA THR A 181 25.14 14.01 13.08
C THR A 181 24.61 13.36 11.81
N LYS A 182 25.12 13.78 10.63
CA LYS A 182 24.74 13.21 9.34
C LYS A 182 25.03 11.71 9.27
N ARG A 183 26.22 11.28 9.70
CA ARG A 183 26.58 9.86 9.79
C ARG A 183 25.65 9.09 10.72
N THR A 184 25.31 9.68 11.87
CA THR A 184 24.38 9.06 12.84
C THR A 184 22.99 8.87 12.24
N VAL A 185 22.45 9.89 11.55
CA VAL A 185 21.15 9.79 10.87
C VAL A 185 21.19 8.74 9.77
N LEU A 186 22.23 8.72 8.93
CA LEU A 186 22.38 7.71 7.88
C LEU A 186 22.50 6.29 8.46
N SER A 187 23.20 6.13 9.57
CA SER A 187 23.27 4.84 10.29
C SER A 187 21.88 4.41 10.74
N LEU A 188 21.09 5.33 11.31
CA LEU A 188 19.75 5.02 11.78
C LEU A 188 18.79 4.67 10.64
N LEU A 189 18.89 5.35 9.49
CA LEU A 189 18.07 5.03 8.31
C LEU A 189 18.38 3.65 7.70
N ASN A 190 19.52 3.04 8.03
CA ASN A 190 19.82 1.65 7.69
C ASN A 190 19.18 0.63 8.65
N GLU A 191 18.65 1.08 9.79
CA GLU A 191 18.02 0.23 10.81
C GLU A 191 16.50 0.41 10.87
N VAL A 192 16.01 1.60 10.51
CA VAL A 192 14.59 1.95 10.57
C VAL A 192 13.85 1.50 9.31
N SER A 193 12.74 0.78 9.50
CA SER A 193 11.79 0.42 8.45
C SER A 193 11.21 1.66 7.77
N TRP A 194 10.99 1.59 6.46
CA TRP A 194 10.36 2.68 5.71
C TRP A 194 8.92 3.01 6.13
N GLN A 195 8.19 2.07 6.74
CA GLN A 195 6.86 2.32 7.31
C GLN A 195 6.89 2.95 8.70
N GLY A 196 8.07 3.19 9.27
CA GLY A 196 8.22 3.87 10.56
C GLY A 196 7.81 3.04 11.78
N THR A 197 7.37 1.79 11.60
CA THR A 197 7.12 0.88 12.72
C THR A 197 8.45 0.28 13.16
N THR A 198 9.10 0.87 14.16
CA THR A 198 10.23 0.23 14.83
C THR A 198 9.69 -0.64 15.98
N PRO A 199 9.75 -1.98 15.89
CA PRO A 199 9.34 -2.86 16.98
C PRO A 199 10.35 -2.71 18.12
N GLY A 200 10.08 -1.79 19.06
CA GLY A 200 10.91 -1.60 20.25
C GLY A 200 11.23 -0.15 20.63
N MET A 201 10.92 0.87 19.81
CA MET A 201 11.15 2.26 20.23
C MET A 201 10.06 2.82 21.16
N GLN A 202 8.84 2.28 21.16
CA GLN A 202 7.78 2.77 22.08
C GLN A 202 8.16 2.63 23.58
N ASN A 203 9.06 1.71 23.95
CA ASN A 203 9.49 1.50 25.34
C ASN A 203 10.87 2.08 25.68
N LYS A 204 11.63 2.66 24.73
CA LYS A 204 12.99 3.18 24.96
C LYS A 204 13.13 4.70 24.81
N VAL A 205 12.05 5.42 24.50
CA VAL A 205 12.07 6.86 24.16
C VAL A 205 12.16 7.81 25.36
N ASN A 206 12.25 7.32 26.61
CA ASN A 206 12.50 8.20 27.76
C ASN A 206 13.96 8.69 27.92
N ASN A 207 14.91 8.36 27.03
CA ASN A 207 16.33 8.69 27.24
C ASN A 207 17.13 9.24 26.03
N ARG A 208 16.52 9.75 24.95
CA ARG A 208 17.28 10.44 23.87
C ARG A 208 16.56 11.65 23.28
N ALA A 209 16.73 12.80 23.91
CA ALA A 209 16.20 14.10 23.46
C ALA A 209 16.76 14.62 22.12
N LEU A 210 17.78 13.98 21.53
CA LEU A 210 18.44 14.45 20.29
C LEU A 210 17.98 13.71 19.02
N THR A 211 17.59 12.43 19.11
CA THR A 211 17.04 11.68 17.96
C THR A 211 15.59 12.06 17.70
N ASP A 212 14.83 12.39 18.75
CA ASP A 212 13.47 12.89 18.59
C ASP A 212 13.50 14.24 17.91
N GLN A 213 14.39 15.18 18.24
CA GLN A 213 14.40 16.47 17.55
C GLN A 213 14.73 16.37 16.06
N ALA A 214 15.65 15.50 15.63
CA ALA A 214 15.97 15.36 14.21
C ALA A 214 14.86 14.63 13.42
N ILE A 215 14.31 13.54 13.96
CA ILE A 215 13.25 12.77 13.29
C ILE A 215 11.92 13.52 13.38
N VAL A 216 11.59 14.09 14.54
CA VAL A 216 10.41 14.91 14.74
C VAL A 216 10.53 16.26 14.00
N SER A 217 11.71 16.85 13.80
CA SER A 217 11.83 18.01 12.89
C SER A 217 11.72 17.62 11.41
N ILE A 218 12.20 16.43 11.01
CA ILE A 218 11.93 15.90 9.66
C ILE A 218 10.44 15.64 9.45
N PHE A 219 9.72 15.15 10.48
CA PHE A 219 8.27 14.87 10.43
C PHE A 219 7.37 16.10 10.68
N LEU A 220 7.75 17.05 11.54
CA LEU A 220 6.94 18.22 11.91
C LEU A 220 7.18 19.44 11.01
N CYS A 221 8.28 19.51 10.24
CA CYS A 221 8.45 20.61 9.29
C CYS A 221 7.63 20.45 8.00
N LYS A 222 6.79 19.41 7.88
CA LYS A 222 5.99 19.11 6.67
C LYS A 222 4.52 18.71 6.91
N LEU A 223 4.02 18.82 8.13
CA LEU A 223 2.58 18.87 8.41
C LEU A 223 2.19 20.31 8.78
#